data_AF-A0A9D1VWJ2-F1
#
_entry.id   AF-A0A9D1VWJ2-F1
#
_cell.length_a   1.000
_cell.length_b   1.000
_cell.length_c   1.000
_cell.angle_alpha   90.00
_cell.angle_beta   90.00
_cell.angle_gamma   90.00
#
_symmetry.space_group_name_H-M   'P 1'
#
loop_
_entity.id
_entity.type
_entity.pdbx_description
1 polymer ?
#
loop_
_entity_poly.entity_id
_entity_poly.type
_entity_poly.pdbx_seq_one_letter_code
_entity_poly.pdbx_strand_id
1 'polypeptide(L)'
;MENRTGQFISERRRAIGLTQKELAERLGVTNKAVSKWETGGGMPDVSMLKKLSEILEVSVDELLAGEYAEERKGISLHKPEPEMRAPGMMSGNMEHCESPCPGKHPGQKLVRRILAGLLFLPLLLTVCMHAAYLYVSRQSTFEYIIDWLPYLFFGISILMAACGLCLLLRNKKQRILCAGIAAVVLVLLLSAGICTAVRPEARKSILSISPDGHMTVLKYERSTGRVTTYQNQILWFARMSDAFPYTAEADMKLQWLADDACAVTYQSPDDGQVHQYVMTYGDRGSGITTYYVYNVVQGGWSAEGKNTAGWELTTGPEGITVVSPSDGEQVYEVDDCVQFGTLAIALCENGLPQWTLVLLDDCVVGDVTDVVESGTIALCKVTMEKSAPIYFTRTAMPDGADMESAETPSKEENGEALRDRMKQTLREDPALSQYESDAYGGIRVVTDEENIFWIVRCGLEERYKLLAVNGVGVDCQILHMELLAGDSYDCAVRVKEKVTYGSDSGGGETSTSEMETTFRIMKGEGAYLLAWVGFDTDPAVGLDAPAMAMERDTAGNEDYHFFVPGEEAY
;
A
#
# COMPACT_ATOMS: atom_id res chain seq x y z
N MET A 1 -25.35 -0.94 1.35
CA MET A 1 -26.48 -0.38 0.59
C MET A 1 -26.82 -1.36 -0.51
N GLU A 2 -28.10 -1.61 -0.78
CA GLU A 2 -28.51 -2.47 -1.90
C GLU A 2 -28.10 -1.83 -3.23
N ASN A 3 -27.40 -2.56 -4.10
CA ASN A 3 -26.97 -2.08 -5.42
C ASN A 3 -28.14 -2.09 -6.43
N ARG A 4 -29.18 -1.30 -6.14
CA ARG A 4 -30.38 -1.22 -7.00
C ARG A 4 -30.04 -0.58 -8.35
N THR A 5 -29.25 0.49 -8.35
CA THR A 5 -28.82 1.19 -9.58
C THR A 5 -27.99 0.31 -10.51
N GLY A 6 -26.99 -0.43 -10.00
CA GLY A 6 -26.17 -1.31 -10.82
C GLY A 6 -26.95 -2.48 -11.41
N GLN A 7 -27.87 -3.06 -10.63
CA GLN A 7 -28.79 -4.09 -11.13
C GLN A 7 -29.69 -3.54 -12.24
N PHE A 8 -30.27 -2.35 -12.04
CA PHE A 8 -31.10 -1.67 -13.02
C PHE A 8 -30.33 -1.34 -14.31
N ILE A 9 -29.07 -0.88 -14.22
CA ILE A 9 -28.18 -0.66 -15.37
C ILE A 9 -27.98 -1.96 -16.16
N SER A 10 -27.66 -3.07 -15.48
CA SER A 10 -27.49 -4.39 -16.11
C SER A 10 -28.76 -4.87 -16.80
N GLU A 11 -29.92 -4.72 -16.15
CA GLU A 11 -31.21 -5.10 -16.69
C GLU A 11 -31.57 -4.30 -17.94
N ARG A 12 -31.45 -2.96 -17.89
CA ARG A 12 -31.72 -2.08 -19.03
C ARG A 12 -30.79 -2.36 -20.19
N ARG A 13 -29.48 -2.50 -19.94
CA ARG A 13 -28.50 -2.84 -20.98
C ARG A 13 -28.86 -4.13 -21.71
N ARG A 14 -29.25 -5.18 -20.97
CA ARG A 14 -29.68 -6.46 -21.55
C ARG A 14 -30.98 -6.33 -22.33
N ALA A 15 -31.93 -5.51 -21.86
CA ALA A 15 -33.20 -5.28 -22.52
C ALA A 15 -33.04 -4.61 -23.90
N ILE A 16 -32.05 -3.75 -24.08
CA ILE A 16 -31.70 -3.12 -25.36
C ILE A 16 -30.66 -3.93 -26.17
N GLY A 17 -30.30 -5.13 -25.71
CA GLY A 17 -29.45 -6.07 -26.45
C GLY A 17 -27.96 -5.74 -26.48
N LEU A 18 -27.47 -4.84 -25.65
CA LEU A 18 -26.04 -4.47 -25.63
C LEU A 18 -25.23 -5.40 -24.73
N THR A 19 -23.98 -5.68 -25.11
CA THR A 19 -22.96 -6.26 -24.24
C THR A 19 -22.33 -5.18 -23.34
N GLN A 20 -21.64 -5.59 -22.26
CA GLN A 20 -20.92 -4.63 -21.40
C GLN A 20 -19.83 -3.87 -22.18
N LYS A 21 -19.18 -4.55 -23.14
CA LYS A 21 -18.17 -3.96 -24.03
C LYS A 21 -18.78 -2.87 -24.92
N GLU A 22 -19.91 -3.14 -25.57
CA GLU A 22 -20.57 -2.17 -26.45
C GLU A 22 -21.13 -0.96 -25.68
N LEU A 23 -21.65 -1.18 -24.47
CA LEU A 23 -22.06 -0.07 -23.61
C LEU A 23 -20.86 0.80 -23.23
N ALA A 24 -19.72 0.17 -22.90
CA ALA A 24 -18.49 0.86 -22.53
C ALA A 24 -17.93 1.69 -23.70
N GLU A 25 -17.90 1.14 -24.91
CA GLU A 25 -17.49 1.85 -26.14
C GLU A 25 -18.36 3.08 -26.42
N ARG A 26 -19.69 2.97 -26.30
CA ARG A 26 -20.60 4.12 -26.50
C ARG A 26 -20.43 5.22 -25.46
N LEU A 27 -20.04 4.84 -24.24
CA LEU A 27 -19.81 5.77 -23.15
C LEU A 27 -18.41 6.39 -23.19
N GLY A 28 -17.43 5.74 -23.82
CA GLY A 28 -16.02 6.13 -23.79
C GLY A 28 -15.32 5.69 -22.50
N VAL A 29 -15.74 4.56 -21.93
CA VAL A 29 -15.19 3.99 -20.69
C VAL A 29 -14.70 2.57 -20.92
N THR A 30 -13.98 1.99 -19.96
CA THR A 30 -13.53 0.59 -20.06
C THR A 30 -14.66 -0.39 -19.76
N ASN A 31 -14.62 -1.59 -20.35
CA ASN A 31 -15.55 -2.68 -20.04
C ASN A 31 -15.56 -3.00 -18.52
N LYS A 32 -14.38 -2.90 -17.88
CA LYS A 32 -14.22 -3.07 -16.42
C LYS A 32 -15.02 -2.04 -15.62
N ALA A 33 -15.15 -0.79 -16.09
CA ALA A 33 -15.96 0.23 -15.44
C ALA A 33 -17.46 -0.13 -15.44
N VAL A 34 -18.00 -0.55 -16.59
CA VAL A 34 -19.39 -1.02 -16.69
C VAL A 34 -19.64 -2.24 -15.80
N SER A 35 -18.71 -3.21 -15.80
CA SER A 35 -18.80 -4.38 -14.91
C SER A 35 -18.79 -3.99 -13.43
N LYS A 36 -18.00 -2.98 -13.05
CA LYS A 36 -17.91 -2.48 -11.66
C LYS A 36 -19.22 -1.83 -11.22
N TRP A 37 -19.90 -1.08 -12.10
CA TRP A 37 -21.23 -0.51 -11.79
C TRP A 37 -22.29 -1.59 -11.63
N GLU A 38 -22.37 -2.53 -12.58
CA GLU A 38 -23.39 -3.60 -12.56
C GLU A 38 -23.26 -4.53 -11.35
N THR A 39 -22.04 -4.70 -10.83
CA THR A 39 -21.75 -5.53 -9.64
C THR A 39 -21.77 -4.76 -8.32
N GLY A 40 -21.92 -3.43 -8.36
CA GLY A 40 -22.07 -2.58 -7.17
C GLY A 40 -20.76 -2.15 -6.53
N GLY A 41 -19.65 -2.32 -7.25
CA GLY A 41 -18.32 -1.87 -6.84
C GLY A 41 -18.06 -0.38 -7.11
N GLY A 42 -19.03 0.37 -7.62
CA GLY A 42 -18.93 1.81 -7.89
C GLY A 42 -20.17 2.36 -8.58
N MET A 43 -20.26 3.68 -8.73
CA MET A 43 -21.34 4.36 -9.45
C MET A 43 -20.79 5.02 -10.72
N PRO A 44 -21.60 5.18 -11.78
CA PRO A 44 -21.25 6.06 -12.89
C PRO A 44 -21.04 7.50 -12.39
N ASP A 45 -20.07 8.21 -12.96
CA ASP A 45 -19.82 9.62 -12.63
C ASP A 45 -21.05 10.48 -12.96
N VAL A 46 -21.28 11.54 -12.18
CA VAL A 46 -22.39 12.49 -12.40
C VAL A 46 -22.38 13.05 -13.82
N SER A 47 -21.19 13.33 -14.37
CA SER A 47 -21.00 13.84 -15.74
C SER A 47 -21.48 12.87 -16.83
N MET A 48 -21.48 11.55 -16.56
CA MET A 48 -21.90 10.52 -17.51
C MET A 48 -23.34 10.03 -17.31
N LEU A 49 -24.02 10.39 -16.21
CA LEU A 49 -25.38 9.95 -15.93
C LEU A 49 -26.36 10.32 -17.04
N LYS A 50 -26.24 11.52 -17.62
CA LYS A 50 -27.10 11.97 -18.71
C LYS A 50 -26.92 11.09 -19.95
N LYS A 51 -25.68 10.89 -20.40
CA LYS A 51 -25.34 10.08 -21.57
C LYS A 51 -25.72 8.60 -21.37
N LEU A 52 -25.49 8.08 -20.16
CA LEU A 52 -25.90 6.73 -19.78
C LEU A 52 -27.43 6.56 -19.80
N SER A 53 -28.17 7.53 -19.28
CA SER A 53 -29.64 7.50 -19.30
C SER A 53 -30.21 7.54 -20.73
N GLU A 54 -29.58 8.31 -21.62
CA GLU A 54 -29.95 8.38 -23.04
C GLU A 54 -29.71 7.05 -23.75
N ILE A 55 -28.57 6.38 -23.49
CA ILE A 55 -28.25 5.07 -24.09
C ILE A 55 -29.17 3.95 -23.56
N LEU A 56 -29.53 4.00 -22.27
CA LEU A 56 -30.36 2.98 -21.61
C LEU A 56 -31.89 3.22 -21.75
N GLU A 57 -32.28 4.31 -22.41
CA GLU A 57 -33.66 4.74 -22.63
C GLU A 57 -34.46 4.88 -21.33
N VAL A 58 -33.85 5.54 -20.32
CA VAL A 58 -34.46 5.83 -19.02
C VAL A 58 -34.17 7.27 -18.61
N SER A 59 -34.88 7.81 -17.63
CA SER A 59 -34.51 9.10 -17.03
C SER A 59 -33.36 8.94 -16.02
N VAL A 60 -32.63 10.03 -15.76
CA VAL A 60 -31.58 10.05 -14.72
C VAL A 60 -32.15 9.73 -13.34
N ASP A 61 -33.38 10.19 -13.05
CA ASP A 61 -34.05 9.91 -11.78
C ASP A 61 -34.36 8.41 -11.60
N GLU A 62 -34.81 7.72 -12.65
CA GLU A 62 -35.04 6.28 -12.64
C GLU A 62 -33.73 5.49 -12.51
N LEU A 63 -32.69 5.95 -13.20
CA LEU A 63 -31.35 5.37 -13.12
C LEU A 63 -30.80 5.43 -11.68
N LEU A 64 -30.90 6.59 -11.02
CA LEU A 64 -30.45 6.78 -9.65
C LEU A 64 -31.36 6.11 -8.62
N ALA A 65 -32.66 5.99 -8.90
CA ALA A 65 -33.60 5.24 -8.08
C ALA A 65 -33.38 3.72 -8.15
N GLY A 66 -32.86 3.24 -9.30
CA GLY A 66 -32.74 1.82 -9.61
C GLY A 66 -34.09 1.13 -9.87
N GLU A 67 -35.11 1.88 -10.28
CA GLU A 67 -36.49 1.43 -10.53
C GLU A 67 -37.23 2.40 -11.47
N TYR A 68 -38.32 1.96 -12.11
CA TYR A 68 -39.15 2.81 -12.97
C TYR A 68 -40.01 3.79 -12.16
N ALA A 69 -40.27 4.99 -12.70
CA ALA A 69 -41.07 6.01 -12.03
C ALA A 69 -42.54 5.61 -11.78
N GLU A 70 -43.07 4.65 -12.54
CA GLU A 70 -44.42 4.11 -12.37
C GLU A 70 -44.56 3.22 -11.11
N GLU A 71 -43.49 2.54 -10.68
CA GLU A 71 -43.50 1.72 -9.45
C GLU A 71 -43.55 2.60 -8.18
N ARG A 72 -43.09 3.86 -8.27
CA ARG A 72 -43.22 4.86 -7.19
C ARG A 72 -44.66 5.32 -6.92
N LYS A 73 -45.58 5.20 -7.89
CA LYS A 73 -46.98 5.64 -7.73
C LYS A 73 -47.85 4.63 -6.95
N GLY A 74 -47.32 3.45 -6.60
CA GLY A 74 -48.01 2.44 -5.80
C GLY A 74 -48.12 2.74 -4.30
N ILE A 75 -47.45 3.79 -3.79
CA ILE A 75 -47.47 4.17 -2.37
C ILE A 75 -47.84 5.64 -2.21
N SER A 76 -49.07 6.00 -2.57
CA SER A 76 -49.81 7.12 -1.94
C SER A 76 -51.23 7.20 -2.48
N LEU A 77 -52.20 6.61 -1.75
CA LEU A 77 -53.55 7.15 -1.69
C LEU A 77 -53.95 7.31 -0.22
N HIS A 78 -53.93 8.57 0.19
CA HIS A 78 -54.40 9.12 1.45
C HIS A 78 -55.91 8.90 1.63
N LYS A 79 -56.36 8.60 2.86
CA LYS A 79 -57.63 9.10 3.41
C LYS A 79 -57.62 9.02 4.94
N PRO A 80 -58.42 9.83 5.65
CA PRO A 80 -57.92 10.85 6.56
C PRO A 80 -58.20 10.52 8.03
N GLU A 81 -57.46 11.17 8.90
CA GLU A 81 -57.74 11.28 10.33
C GLU A 81 -59.08 12.00 10.61
N PRO A 82 -59.77 11.62 11.69
CA PRO A 82 -60.57 12.58 12.45
C PRO A 82 -59.99 12.74 13.86
N GLU A 83 -59.67 13.98 14.22
CA GLU A 83 -59.32 14.38 15.59
C GLU A 83 -60.54 14.94 16.38
N MET A 84 -60.52 14.65 17.68
CA MET A 84 -61.14 15.31 18.84
C MET A 84 -62.67 15.27 19.10
N ARG A 85 -63.06 14.64 20.23
CA ARG A 85 -63.49 15.32 21.48
C ARG A 85 -63.91 14.32 22.59
N ALA A 86 -63.49 14.61 23.83
CA ALA A 86 -63.86 13.93 25.10
C ALA A 86 -65.24 14.40 25.65
N PRO A 87 -65.68 14.12 26.90
CA PRO A 87 -65.50 12.99 27.84
C PRO A 87 -66.86 12.43 28.36
N GLY A 88 -66.88 11.33 29.14
CA GLY A 88 -68.14 10.88 29.78
C GLY A 88 -68.05 9.66 30.69
N MET A 89 -67.93 9.93 31.99
CA MET A 89 -68.52 9.25 33.16
C MET A 89 -69.28 7.92 32.92
N MET A 90 -68.94 6.85 33.66
CA MET A 90 -69.59 6.45 34.93
C MET A 90 -69.21 5.01 35.34
N SER A 91 -68.75 4.89 36.59
CA SER A 91 -69.24 3.97 37.63
C SER A 91 -69.55 2.51 37.29
N GLY A 92 -68.86 1.59 37.99
CA GLY A 92 -69.38 0.22 38.16
C GLY A 92 -68.41 -0.81 38.73
N ASN A 93 -68.14 -0.70 40.04
CA ASN A 93 -67.92 -1.77 41.02
C ASN A 93 -67.25 -3.11 40.64
N MET A 94 -66.18 -3.40 41.39
CA MET A 94 -66.06 -4.56 42.30
C MET A 94 -65.94 -5.94 41.62
N GLU A 95 -64.75 -6.53 41.66
CA GLU A 95 -64.36 -7.46 42.74
C GLU A 95 -62.90 -7.88 42.59
N HIS A 96 -62.25 -7.96 43.74
CA HIS A 96 -60.92 -8.47 43.95
C HIS A 96 -61.01 -10.00 44.02
N CYS A 97 -60.18 -10.72 43.26
CA CYS A 97 -59.78 -12.06 43.66
C CYS A 97 -58.31 -12.26 43.32
N GLU A 98 -57.47 -12.22 44.34
CA GLU A 98 -56.08 -12.62 44.30
C GLU A 98 -55.98 -14.11 43.96
N SER A 99 -55.21 -14.44 42.93
CA SER A 99 -54.38 -15.65 42.92
C SER A 99 -53.25 -15.52 41.88
N PRO A 100 -52.02 -15.96 42.21
CA PRO A 100 -50.83 -15.65 41.42
C PRO A 100 -50.72 -16.58 40.20
N CYS A 101 -50.83 -16.02 39.00
CA CYS A 101 -50.47 -16.71 37.76
C CYS A 101 -48.97 -16.50 37.45
N PRO A 102 -48.21 -17.57 37.10
CA PRO A 102 -46.78 -17.49 36.92
C PRO A 102 -46.44 -16.79 35.60
N GLY A 103 -45.92 -15.57 35.70
CA GLY A 103 -45.34 -14.85 34.57
C GLY A 103 -44.13 -15.59 34.02
N LYS A 104 -44.30 -16.30 32.89
CA LYS A 104 -43.20 -16.63 31.99
C LYS A 104 -43.20 -15.61 30.86
N HIS A 105 -42.35 -14.60 30.96
CA HIS A 105 -42.12 -13.60 29.92
C HIS A 105 -41.86 -14.26 28.55
N PRO A 106 -42.79 -14.17 27.58
CA PRO A 106 -42.57 -14.73 26.24
C PRO A 106 -41.46 -13.99 25.48
N GLY A 107 -41.20 -12.72 25.81
CA GLY A 107 -40.17 -11.88 25.18
C GLY A 107 -38.74 -12.41 25.35
N GLN A 108 -38.36 -12.95 26.52
CA GLN A 108 -36.99 -13.45 26.73
C GLN A 108 -36.64 -14.67 25.87
N LYS A 109 -37.62 -15.50 25.52
CA LYS A 109 -37.39 -16.66 24.64
C LYS A 109 -37.19 -16.23 23.19
N LEU A 110 -37.93 -15.21 22.76
CA LEU A 110 -37.80 -14.65 21.43
C LEU A 110 -36.44 -13.97 21.26
N VAL A 111 -36.02 -13.14 22.23
CA VAL A 111 -34.71 -12.47 22.22
C VAL A 111 -33.55 -13.47 22.18
N ARG A 112 -33.58 -14.56 22.97
CA ARG A 112 -32.53 -15.60 22.92
C ARG A 112 -32.46 -16.33 21.58
N ARG A 113 -33.59 -16.55 20.92
CA ARG A 113 -33.64 -17.15 19.58
C ARG A 113 -33.09 -16.21 18.51
N ILE A 114 -33.41 -14.93 18.61
CA ILE A 114 -32.86 -13.90 17.72
C ILE A 114 -31.34 -13.83 17.90
N LEU A 115 -30.85 -13.76 19.14
CA LEU A 115 -29.41 -13.69 19.44
C LEU A 115 -28.65 -14.95 18.97
N ALA A 116 -29.25 -16.13 19.15
CA ALA A 116 -28.69 -17.38 18.61
C ALA A 116 -28.69 -17.39 17.07
N GLY A 117 -29.74 -16.84 16.44
CA GLY A 117 -29.83 -16.68 14.99
C GLY A 117 -28.77 -15.74 14.43
N LEU A 118 -28.43 -14.66 15.14
CA LEU A 118 -27.35 -13.73 14.74
C LEU A 118 -25.97 -14.41 14.69
N LEU A 119 -25.75 -15.45 15.50
CA LEU A 119 -24.50 -16.23 15.48
C LEU A 119 -24.49 -17.30 14.37
N PHE A 120 -25.64 -17.66 13.80
CA PHE A 120 -25.74 -18.73 12.81
C PHE A 120 -25.11 -18.34 11.47
N LEU A 121 -25.35 -17.11 11.00
CA LEU A 121 -24.78 -16.64 9.73
C LEU A 121 -23.24 -16.59 9.73
N PRO A 122 -22.55 -15.96 10.72
CA PRO A 122 -21.09 -15.98 10.76
C PRO A 122 -20.52 -17.39 11.02
N LEU A 123 -21.23 -18.23 11.79
CA LEU A 123 -20.86 -19.64 11.94
C LEU A 123 -20.93 -20.38 10.59
N LEU A 124 -22.01 -20.21 9.84
CA LEU A 124 -22.16 -20.82 8.53
C LEU A 124 -21.07 -20.33 7.57
N LEU A 125 -20.79 -19.02 7.54
CA LEU A 125 -19.74 -18.43 6.72
C LEU A 125 -18.36 -19.02 7.06
N THR A 126 -17.99 -19.11 8.33
CA THR A 126 -16.71 -19.69 8.74
C THR A 126 -16.65 -21.18 8.41
N VAL A 127 -17.71 -21.97 8.63
CA VAL A 127 -17.74 -23.40 8.27
C VAL A 127 -17.63 -23.59 6.75
N CYS A 128 -18.36 -22.80 5.96
CA CYS A 128 -18.27 -22.81 4.50
C CYS A 128 -16.86 -22.44 4.02
N MET A 129 -16.21 -21.45 4.65
CA MET A 129 -14.83 -21.08 4.36
C MET A 129 -13.86 -22.24 4.62
N HIS A 130 -13.97 -22.96 5.75
CA HIS A 130 -13.13 -24.13 6.02
C HIS A 130 -13.39 -25.28 5.05
N ALA A 131 -14.66 -25.54 4.72
CA ALA A 131 -15.01 -26.55 3.73
C ALA A 131 -14.46 -26.21 2.34
N ALA A 132 -14.56 -24.94 1.93
CA ALA A 132 -13.97 -24.43 0.71
C ALA A 132 -12.44 -24.55 0.75
N TYR A 133 -11.78 -24.20 1.85
CA TYR A 133 -10.33 -24.39 2.02
C TYR A 133 -9.94 -25.86 1.87
N LEU A 134 -10.61 -26.80 2.53
CA LEU A 134 -10.30 -28.24 2.41
C LEU A 134 -10.54 -28.78 0.99
N TYR A 135 -11.50 -28.20 0.26
CA TYR A 135 -11.76 -28.55 -1.13
C TYR A 135 -10.69 -27.96 -2.07
N VAL A 136 -10.39 -26.67 -1.93
CA VAL A 136 -9.46 -25.92 -2.78
C VAL A 136 -8.00 -26.31 -2.51
N SER A 137 -7.60 -26.52 -1.26
CA SER A 137 -6.24 -26.98 -0.89
C SER A 137 -5.93 -28.39 -1.41
N ARG A 138 -6.95 -29.20 -1.73
CA ARG A 138 -6.76 -30.50 -2.38
C ARG A 138 -6.52 -30.42 -3.88
N GLN A 139 -6.96 -29.33 -4.52
CA GLN A 139 -6.89 -29.16 -5.98
C GLN A 139 -5.92 -28.06 -6.41
N SER A 140 -5.51 -27.17 -5.51
CA SER A 140 -4.66 -26.01 -5.78
C SER A 140 -3.63 -25.80 -4.66
N THR A 141 -2.58 -25.03 -4.96
CA THR A 141 -1.53 -24.63 -4.01
C THR A 141 -1.91 -23.45 -3.11
N PHE A 142 -3.22 -23.21 -2.90
CA PHE A 142 -3.69 -22.19 -1.96
C PHE A 142 -3.60 -22.68 -0.51
N GLU A 143 -2.91 -21.88 0.29
CA GLU A 143 -2.73 -22.12 1.72
C GLU A 143 -3.11 -20.87 2.52
N TYR A 144 -3.27 -21.02 3.83
CA TYR A 144 -3.31 -19.86 4.71
C TYR A 144 -1.95 -19.14 4.71
N ILE A 145 -1.98 -17.81 4.77
CA ILE A 145 -0.77 -16.97 4.85
C ILE A 145 0.08 -17.35 6.06
N ILE A 146 -0.59 -17.69 7.17
CA ILE A 146 0.03 -18.10 8.42
C ILE A 146 -0.48 -19.48 8.84
N ASP A 147 0.43 -20.37 9.20
CA ASP A 147 0.12 -21.80 9.44
C ASP A 147 -0.75 -22.05 10.68
N TRP A 148 -0.76 -21.15 11.67
CA TRP A 148 -1.61 -21.28 12.86
C TRP A 148 -3.04 -20.69 12.67
N LEU A 149 -3.25 -19.91 11.61
CA LEU A 149 -4.52 -19.22 11.34
C LEU A 149 -5.74 -20.14 11.18
N PRO A 150 -5.66 -21.35 10.58
CA PRO A 150 -6.79 -22.27 10.56
C PRO A 150 -7.29 -22.62 11.97
N TYR A 151 -6.38 -22.83 12.93
CA TYR A 151 -6.75 -23.19 14.30
C TYR A 151 -7.50 -22.06 15.01
N LEU A 152 -7.15 -20.81 14.72
CA LEU A 152 -7.88 -19.63 15.19
C LEU A 152 -9.31 -19.63 14.66
N PHE A 153 -9.50 -19.78 13.34
CA PHE A 153 -10.83 -19.75 12.74
C PHE A 153 -11.70 -20.92 13.21
N PHE A 154 -11.15 -22.13 13.35
CA PHE A 154 -11.85 -23.26 13.96
C PHE A 154 -12.25 -22.97 15.41
N GLY A 155 -11.37 -22.33 16.19
CA GLY A 155 -11.66 -21.90 17.56
C GLY A 155 -12.83 -20.92 17.63
N ILE A 156 -12.85 -19.92 16.74
CA ILE A 156 -13.96 -18.96 16.63
C ILE A 156 -15.27 -19.68 16.25
N SER A 157 -15.25 -20.60 15.29
CA SER A 157 -16.42 -21.41 14.92
C SER A 157 -16.96 -22.23 16.10
N ILE A 158 -16.09 -22.86 16.89
CA ILE A 158 -16.50 -23.64 18.09
C ILE A 158 -17.14 -22.73 19.14
N LEU A 159 -16.54 -21.57 19.42
CA LEU A 159 -17.08 -20.62 20.38
C LEU A 159 -18.45 -20.09 19.95
N MET A 160 -18.63 -19.74 18.68
CA MET A 160 -19.91 -19.31 18.13
C MET A 160 -20.96 -20.42 18.22
N ALA A 161 -20.61 -21.67 17.85
CA ALA A 161 -21.51 -22.81 17.95
C ALA A 161 -21.93 -23.11 19.40
N ALA A 162 -20.97 -23.09 20.33
CA ALA A 162 -21.22 -23.32 21.75
C ALA A 162 -22.10 -22.23 22.36
N CYS A 163 -21.84 -20.96 22.02
CA CYS A 163 -22.64 -19.82 22.47
C CYS A 163 -24.07 -19.91 21.93
N GLY A 164 -24.22 -20.15 20.62
CA GLY A 164 -25.53 -20.35 19.98
C GLY A 164 -26.31 -21.50 20.61
N LEU A 165 -25.67 -22.65 20.84
CA LEU A 165 -26.33 -23.81 21.45
C LEU A 165 -26.70 -23.54 22.92
N CYS A 166 -25.85 -22.86 23.69
CA CYS A 166 -26.16 -22.48 25.08
C CYS A 166 -27.37 -21.53 25.18
N LEU A 167 -27.56 -20.63 24.20
CA LEU A 167 -28.73 -19.76 24.13
C LEU A 167 -30.03 -20.53 23.86
N LEU A 168 -29.96 -21.60 23.04
CA LEU A 168 -31.10 -22.45 22.66
C LEU A 168 -31.45 -23.51 23.70
N LEU A 169 -30.46 -24.07 24.41
CA LEU A 169 -30.67 -25.11 25.41
C LEU A 169 -31.44 -24.58 26.63
N ARG A 170 -32.44 -25.33 27.10
CA ARG A 170 -33.32 -24.92 28.22
C ARG A 170 -32.80 -25.37 29.59
N ASN A 171 -32.08 -26.48 29.65
CA ASN A 171 -31.61 -27.08 30.89
C ASN A 171 -30.21 -26.56 31.29
N LYS A 172 -30.05 -26.06 32.52
CA LYS A 172 -28.77 -25.56 33.05
C LYS A 172 -27.67 -26.63 32.98
N LYS A 173 -27.98 -27.90 33.26
CA LYS A 173 -27.01 -29.01 33.16
C LYS A 173 -26.50 -29.20 31.72
N GLN A 174 -27.39 -29.10 30.74
CA GLN A 174 -27.03 -29.21 29.32
C GLN A 174 -26.17 -28.05 28.84
N ARG A 175 -26.41 -26.82 29.34
CA ARG A 175 -25.57 -25.64 29.02
C ARG A 175 -24.16 -25.79 29.57
N ILE A 176 -24.03 -26.21 30.84
CA ILE A 176 -22.73 -26.44 31.46
C ILE A 176 -21.98 -27.55 30.73
N LEU A 177 -22.68 -28.64 30.37
CA LEU A 177 -22.10 -29.73 29.60
C LEU A 177 -21.62 -29.25 28.21
N CYS A 178 -22.45 -28.50 27.48
CA CYS A 178 -22.10 -27.94 26.17
C CYS A 178 -20.87 -27.01 26.26
N ALA A 179 -20.86 -26.09 27.21
CA ALA A 179 -19.72 -25.18 27.42
C ALA A 179 -18.46 -25.95 27.82
N GLY A 180 -18.59 -26.98 28.68
CA GLY A 180 -17.48 -27.84 29.07
C GLY A 180 -16.89 -28.62 27.89
N ILE A 181 -17.74 -29.22 27.04
CA ILE A 181 -17.30 -29.90 25.83
C ILE A 181 -16.59 -28.92 24.90
N ALA A 182 -17.19 -27.76 24.63
CA ALA A 182 -16.58 -26.74 23.76
C ALA A 182 -15.23 -26.25 24.30
N ALA A 183 -15.10 -26.04 25.60
CA ALA A 183 -13.85 -25.66 26.24
C ALA A 183 -12.78 -26.74 26.09
N VAL A 184 -13.13 -28.02 26.30
CA VAL A 184 -12.20 -29.14 26.10
C VAL A 184 -11.75 -29.22 24.64
N VAL A 185 -12.68 -29.13 23.68
CA VAL A 185 -12.34 -29.14 22.25
C VAL A 185 -11.46 -27.94 21.91
N LEU A 186 -11.76 -26.74 22.39
CA LEU A 186 -10.96 -25.55 22.14
C LEU A 186 -9.53 -25.70 22.70
N VAL A 187 -9.37 -26.23 23.91
CA VAL A 187 -8.06 -26.50 24.51
C VAL A 187 -7.28 -27.53 23.68
N LEU A 188 -7.93 -28.60 23.23
CA LEU A 188 -7.31 -29.59 22.34
C LEU A 188 -6.89 -28.97 21.00
N LEU A 189 -7.70 -28.07 20.45
CA LEU A 189 -7.44 -27.42 19.16
C LEU A 189 -6.29 -26.40 19.26
N LEU A 190 -6.28 -25.58 20.31
CA LEU A 190 -5.21 -24.63 20.59
C LEU A 190 -3.90 -25.34 20.94
N SER A 191 -3.95 -26.41 21.74
CA SER A 191 -2.76 -27.22 22.04
C SER A 191 -2.21 -27.92 20.79
N ALA A 192 -3.06 -28.38 19.89
CA ALA A 192 -2.63 -28.90 18.58
C ALA A 192 -1.95 -27.80 17.74
N GLY A 193 -2.52 -26.59 17.67
CA GLY A 193 -1.92 -25.46 16.96
C GLY A 193 -0.59 -24.98 17.56
N ILE A 194 -0.47 -24.96 18.88
CA ILE A 194 0.81 -24.66 19.56
C ILE A 194 1.82 -25.78 19.29
N CYS A 195 1.41 -27.04 19.34
CA CYS A 195 2.29 -28.16 19.02
C CYS A 195 2.79 -28.11 17.58
N THR A 196 1.99 -27.64 16.61
CA THR A 196 2.47 -27.46 15.24
C THR A 196 3.41 -26.26 15.10
N ALA A 197 3.24 -25.20 15.89
CA ALA A 197 4.12 -24.01 15.84
C ALA A 197 5.46 -24.19 16.59
N VAL A 198 5.49 -24.98 17.68
CA VAL A 198 6.66 -25.13 18.56
C VAL A 198 7.56 -26.30 18.14
N ARG A 199 7.09 -27.20 17.28
CA ARG A 199 7.92 -28.32 16.80
C ARG A 199 9.21 -27.80 16.14
N PRO A 200 10.37 -28.43 16.40
CA PRO A 200 11.62 -28.05 15.74
C PRO A 200 11.54 -28.15 14.21
N GLU A 201 10.79 -29.13 13.70
CA GLU A 201 10.50 -29.35 12.28
C GLU A 201 9.39 -28.45 11.73
N ALA A 202 8.83 -27.54 12.55
CA ALA A 202 7.76 -26.66 12.13
C ALA A 202 8.25 -25.63 11.11
N ARG A 203 7.40 -25.38 10.11
CA ARG A 203 7.57 -24.29 9.16
C ARG A 203 7.29 -22.95 9.86
N LYS A 204 8.15 -21.95 9.66
CA LYS A 204 8.00 -20.57 10.16
C LYS A 204 7.42 -19.71 9.03
N SER A 205 6.30 -19.03 9.27
CA SER A 205 5.78 -18.01 8.36
C SER A 205 6.46 -16.67 8.66
N ILE A 206 6.95 -15.98 7.62
CA ILE A 206 7.57 -14.65 7.68
C ILE A 206 6.71 -13.71 6.83
N LEU A 207 6.44 -12.52 7.36
CA LEU A 207 5.54 -11.54 6.77
C LEU A 207 6.20 -10.16 6.78
N SER A 208 6.07 -9.41 5.68
CA SER A 208 6.34 -7.98 5.63
C SER A 208 5.26 -7.30 4.78
N ILE A 209 4.87 -6.08 5.14
CA ILE A 209 3.81 -5.30 4.47
C ILE A 209 4.44 -3.98 4.01
N SER A 210 4.21 -3.58 2.77
CA SER A 210 4.64 -2.29 2.21
C SER A 210 3.71 -1.16 2.65
N PRO A 211 4.11 0.11 2.45
CA PRO A 211 3.25 1.26 2.70
C PRO A 211 1.89 1.22 1.98
N ASP A 212 1.85 0.71 0.73
CA ASP A 212 0.62 0.63 -0.08
C ASP A 212 -0.27 -0.60 0.24
N GLY A 213 0.22 -1.50 1.10
CA GLY A 213 -0.50 -2.71 1.52
C GLY A 213 -0.18 -3.98 0.72
N HIS A 214 0.78 -3.97 -0.20
CA HIS A 214 1.41 -5.21 -0.69
C HIS A 214 2.05 -6.00 0.45
N MET A 215 2.10 -7.33 0.30
CA MET A 215 2.45 -8.22 1.41
C MET A 215 3.37 -9.35 0.97
N THR A 216 4.61 -9.33 1.46
CA THR A 216 5.59 -10.40 1.29
C THR A 216 5.34 -11.52 2.27
N VAL A 217 5.00 -12.69 1.74
CA VAL A 217 4.69 -13.91 2.51
C VAL A 217 5.69 -15.00 2.14
N LEU A 218 6.51 -15.37 3.13
CA LEU A 218 7.48 -16.46 3.00
C LEU A 218 7.17 -17.55 4.03
N LYS A 219 7.47 -18.80 3.67
CA LYS A 219 7.42 -19.92 4.60
C LYS A 219 8.75 -20.66 4.61
N TYR A 220 9.42 -20.63 5.75
CA TYR A 220 10.73 -21.20 6.01
C TYR A 220 10.62 -22.58 6.68
N GLU A 221 11.14 -23.61 6.05
CA GLU A 221 11.16 -24.98 6.56
C GLU A 221 12.43 -25.22 7.41
N ARG A 222 12.28 -25.24 8.74
CA ARG A 222 13.41 -25.31 9.68
C ARG A 222 14.30 -26.56 9.54
N SER A 223 13.75 -27.67 9.05
CA SER A 223 14.48 -28.93 8.90
C SER A 223 15.35 -28.98 7.65
N THR A 224 14.96 -28.26 6.60
CA THR A 224 15.63 -28.29 5.28
C THR A 224 16.31 -26.99 4.91
N GLY A 225 15.98 -25.88 5.59
CA GLY A 225 16.40 -24.54 5.21
C GLY A 225 15.62 -23.96 4.01
N ARG A 226 14.65 -24.70 3.45
CA ARG A 226 13.95 -24.28 2.24
C ARG A 226 12.97 -23.14 2.53
N VAL A 227 12.99 -22.12 1.67
CA VAL A 227 12.03 -21.01 1.71
C VAL A 227 11.08 -21.10 0.52
N THR A 228 9.78 -20.96 0.79
CA THR A 228 8.72 -20.93 -0.23
C THR A 228 8.02 -19.58 -0.21
N THR A 229 7.84 -18.99 -1.39
CA THR A 229 7.19 -17.69 -1.58
C THR A 229 5.71 -17.87 -1.90
N TYR A 230 4.87 -16.94 -1.44
CA TYR A 230 3.43 -16.97 -1.65
C TYR A 230 2.94 -15.61 -2.19
N GLN A 231 2.13 -15.66 -3.25
CA GLN A 231 1.56 -14.50 -3.95
C GLN A 231 0.04 -14.68 -4.18
N ASN A 232 -0.59 -13.71 -4.85
CA ASN A 232 -2.04 -13.69 -5.13
C ASN A 232 -2.88 -13.82 -3.86
N GLN A 233 -2.65 -12.91 -2.91
CA GLN A 233 -3.32 -12.95 -1.62
C GLN A 233 -4.80 -12.62 -1.78
N ILE A 234 -5.66 -13.48 -1.24
CA ILE A 234 -7.10 -13.25 -1.14
C ILE A 234 -7.48 -13.45 0.32
N LEU A 235 -7.77 -12.35 1.02
CA LEU A 235 -8.05 -12.33 2.45
C LEU A 235 -6.93 -13.00 3.26
N TRP A 236 -7.19 -14.20 3.78
CA TRP A 236 -6.32 -14.97 4.68
C TRP A 236 -5.50 -16.04 3.96
N PHE A 237 -5.66 -16.12 2.64
CA PHE A 237 -5.09 -17.16 1.79
C PHE A 237 -4.11 -16.55 0.80
N ALA A 238 -3.08 -17.31 0.48
CA ALA A 238 -2.14 -17.00 -0.59
C ALA A 238 -1.81 -18.28 -1.36
N ARG A 239 -1.44 -18.12 -2.62
CA ARG A 239 -1.03 -19.23 -3.48
C ARG A 239 0.48 -19.35 -3.44
N MET A 240 0.99 -20.57 -3.24
CA MET A 240 2.42 -20.84 -3.45
C MET A 240 2.81 -20.38 -4.85
N SER A 241 3.83 -19.54 -4.93
CA SER A 241 4.32 -18.97 -6.20
C SER A 241 5.60 -19.68 -6.62
N ASP A 242 6.66 -19.56 -5.81
CA ASP A 242 7.98 -20.13 -6.11
C ASP A 242 8.69 -20.58 -4.83
N ALA A 243 9.94 -21.03 -4.95
CA ALA A 243 10.86 -21.30 -3.86
C ALA A 243 12.20 -20.60 -4.10
N PHE A 244 12.94 -20.34 -3.02
CA PHE A 244 14.30 -19.84 -3.17
C PHE A 244 15.18 -20.88 -3.88
N PRO A 245 16.09 -20.45 -4.77
CA PRO A 245 16.99 -21.36 -5.48
C PRO A 245 17.98 -22.03 -4.52
N TYR A 246 18.33 -21.35 -3.43
CA TYR A 246 19.20 -21.85 -2.37
C TYR A 246 18.43 -21.97 -1.04
N THR A 247 18.89 -22.86 -0.16
CA THR A 247 18.40 -22.87 1.21
C THR A 247 18.85 -21.59 1.93
N ALA A 248 18.10 -21.18 2.94
CA ALA A 248 18.36 -19.96 3.69
C ALA A 248 18.57 -20.28 5.17
N GLU A 249 19.33 -19.43 5.85
CA GLU A 249 19.27 -19.36 7.30
C GLU A 249 17.94 -18.74 7.77
N ALA A 250 17.59 -18.98 9.03
CA ALA A 250 16.29 -18.56 9.58
C ALA A 250 16.14 -17.03 9.74
N ASP A 251 17.28 -16.33 9.76
CA ASP A 251 17.36 -14.88 9.85
C ASP A 251 17.56 -14.32 8.44
N MET A 252 16.57 -13.57 7.97
CA MET A 252 16.52 -13.02 6.62
C MET A 252 16.20 -11.54 6.73
N LYS A 253 16.88 -10.72 5.94
CA LYS A 253 16.62 -9.29 5.84
C LYS A 253 15.57 -9.05 4.76
N LEU A 254 14.44 -8.46 5.14
CA LEU A 254 13.39 -8.04 4.21
C LEU A 254 13.43 -6.51 4.09
N GLN A 255 13.51 -5.99 2.87
CA GLN A 255 13.58 -4.57 2.59
C GLN A 255 12.71 -4.22 1.39
N TRP A 256 11.77 -3.30 1.56
CA TRP A 256 11.01 -2.73 0.45
C TRP A 256 11.88 -1.69 -0.25
N LEU A 257 12.13 -1.90 -1.55
CA LEU A 257 12.90 -0.99 -2.41
C LEU A 257 11.99 -0.11 -3.28
N ALA A 258 10.74 -0.52 -3.43
CA ALA A 258 9.60 0.25 -3.91
C ALA A 258 8.36 -0.24 -3.15
N ASP A 259 7.23 0.46 -3.25
CA ASP A 259 5.97 0.06 -2.59
C ASP A 259 5.51 -1.35 -3.03
N ASP A 260 5.88 -1.78 -4.23
CA ASP A 260 5.51 -3.06 -4.83
C ASP A 260 6.71 -3.96 -5.17
N ALA A 261 7.89 -3.69 -4.60
CA ALA A 261 9.10 -4.51 -4.77
C ALA A 261 9.83 -4.72 -3.43
N CYS A 262 9.87 -5.97 -2.96
CA CYS A 262 10.51 -6.37 -1.70
C CYS A 262 11.72 -7.27 -1.96
N ALA A 263 12.91 -6.80 -1.61
CA ALA A 263 14.13 -7.59 -1.61
C ALA A 263 14.24 -8.40 -0.31
N VAL A 264 14.52 -9.70 -0.46
CA VAL A 264 14.77 -10.64 0.63
C VAL A 264 16.21 -11.11 0.53
N THR A 265 17.08 -10.60 1.40
CA THR A 265 18.49 -10.98 1.47
C THR A 265 18.68 -12.03 2.56
N TYR A 266 19.43 -13.08 2.27
CA TYR A 266 19.63 -14.21 3.19
C TYR A 266 21.00 -14.84 3.01
N GLN A 267 21.55 -15.40 4.09
CA GLN A 267 22.72 -16.26 4.00
C GLN A 267 22.29 -17.68 3.66
N SER A 268 22.98 -18.32 2.71
CA SER A 268 22.74 -19.71 2.36
C SER A 268 23.74 -20.62 3.07
N PRO A 269 23.30 -21.66 3.80
CA PRO A 269 24.21 -22.68 4.33
C PRO A 269 24.71 -23.64 3.23
N ASP A 270 24.15 -23.60 2.01
CA ASP A 270 24.57 -24.47 0.90
C ASP A 270 26.00 -24.13 0.43
N ASP A 271 26.32 -22.84 0.36
CA ASP A 271 27.61 -22.32 -0.10
C ASP A 271 28.27 -21.32 0.87
N GLY A 272 27.57 -20.92 1.94
CA GLY A 272 28.03 -19.94 2.92
C GLY A 272 27.90 -18.48 2.46
N GLN A 273 27.35 -18.24 1.27
CA GLN A 273 27.31 -16.93 0.63
C GLN A 273 25.98 -16.20 0.89
N VAL A 274 25.98 -14.89 0.61
CA VAL A 274 24.79 -14.05 0.67
C VAL A 274 24.06 -14.12 -0.68
N HIS A 275 22.77 -14.43 -0.61
CA HIS A 275 21.86 -14.51 -1.75
C HIS A 275 20.71 -13.53 -1.56
N GLN A 276 20.00 -13.24 -2.65
CA GLN A 276 18.81 -12.39 -2.61
C GLN A 276 17.72 -12.94 -3.51
N TYR A 277 16.47 -12.77 -3.07
CA TYR A 277 15.28 -13.00 -3.86
C TYR A 277 14.39 -11.76 -3.83
N VAL A 278 13.94 -11.27 -4.97
CA VAL A 278 13.07 -10.09 -5.04
C VAL A 278 11.63 -10.49 -5.36
N MET A 279 10.69 -10.04 -4.53
CA MET A 279 9.26 -10.20 -4.75
C MET A 279 8.67 -8.92 -5.33
N THR A 280 8.03 -9.03 -6.50
CA THR A 280 7.41 -7.90 -7.21
C THR A 280 5.90 -8.10 -7.31
N TYR A 281 5.12 -7.01 -7.20
CA TYR A 281 3.65 -7.05 -7.14
C TYR A 281 2.92 -6.18 -8.17
N GLY A 282 3.62 -5.27 -8.85
CA GLY A 282 3.06 -4.39 -9.87
C GLY A 282 3.71 -4.53 -11.24
N ASP A 283 3.36 -3.59 -12.12
CA ASP A 283 3.91 -3.41 -13.45
C ASP A 283 3.97 -1.91 -13.77
N ARG A 284 5.01 -1.46 -14.48
CA ARG A 284 5.16 -0.09 -15.00
C ARG A 284 4.72 0.08 -16.46
N GLY A 285 4.39 -1.02 -17.13
CA GLY A 285 3.82 -1.01 -18.48
C GLY A 285 2.29 -0.99 -18.50
N SER A 286 1.71 -1.15 -19.69
CA SER A 286 0.25 -1.21 -19.88
C SER A 286 -0.42 -2.50 -19.38
N GLY A 287 0.34 -3.41 -18.76
CA GLY A 287 -0.14 -4.70 -18.25
C GLY A 287 -0.50 -5.72 -19.34
N ILE A 288 -0.18 -5.44 -20.62
CA ILE A 288 -0.46 -6.30 -21.77
C ILE A 288 0.83 -6.97 -22.29
N THR A 289 1.99 -6.32 -22.15
CA THR A 289 3.31 -6.83 -22.56
C THR A 289 4.20 -7.04 -21.34
N THR A 290 4.88 -8.19 -21.27
CA THR A 290 5.93 -8.43 -20.28
C THR A 290 7.25 -7.99 -20.90
N TYR A 291 7.79 -6.86 -20.46
CA TYR A 291 9.11 -6.40 -20.88
C TYR A 291 10.21 -6.98 -19.98
N TYR A 292 11.43 -6.98 -20.51
CA TYR A 292 12.62 -7.28 -19.74
C TYR A 292 13.13 -5.98 -19.12
N VAL A 293 13.36 -5.95 -17.82
CA VAL A 293 13.73 -4.73 -17.09
C VAL A 293 15.03 -4.13 -17.63
N TYR A 294 16.00 -4.98 -17.97
CA TYR A 294 17.24 -4.55 -18.61
C TYR A 294 17.01 -3.84 -19.96
N ASN A 295 15.96 -4.20 -20.72
CA ASN A 295 15.61 -3.50 -21.95
C ASN A 295 15.02 -2.11 -21.65
N VAL A 296 14.19 -2.01 -20.60
CA VAL A 296 13.55 -0.72 -20.31
C VAL A 296 14.50 0.29 -19.68
N VAL A 297 15.52 -0.18 -18.96
CA VAL A 297 16.48 0.72 -18.33
C VAL A 297 17.54 1.24 -19.29
N GLN A 298 17.59 0.83 -20.57
CA GLN A 298 18.64 1.23 -21.52
C GLN A 298 18.89 2.74 -21.57
N GLY A 299 20.15 3.17 -21.54
CA GLY A 299 20.57 4.58 -21.51
C GLY A 299 21.47 4.94 -20.32
N GLY A 300 21.77 6.24 -20.23
CA GLY A 300 22.56 6.81 -19.14
C GLY A 300 21.67 7.27 -17.99
N TRP A 301 22.13 7.00 -16.76
CA TRP A 301 21.46 7.38 -15.52
C TRP A 301 22.45 8.06 -14.58
N SER A 302 22.06 9.21 -14.04
CA SER A 302 22.80 9.87 -12.97
C SER A 302 22.10 9.67 -11.65
N ALA A 303 22.88 9.38 -10.62
CA ALA A 303 22.34 9.30 -9.30
C ALA A 303 21.92 10.69 -8.78
N GLU A 304 20.67 10.81 -8.35
CA GLU A 304 20.12 12.03 -7.76
C GLU A 304 20.09 11.92 -6.23
N GLY A 305 20.40 13.04 -5.56
CA GLY A 305 20.39 13.11 -4.11
C GLY A 305 21.78 13.39 -3.51
N LYS A 306 21.87 13.24 -2.20
CA LYS A 306 23.10 13.49 -1.43
C LYS A 306 23.91 12.17 -1.32
N ASN A 307 25.26 12.19 -1.36
CA ASN A 307 26.17 11.02 -1.44
C ASN A 307 26.20 10.23 -2.76
N THR A 308 25.68 10.83 -3.83
CA THR A 308 25.66 10.24 -5.18
C THR A 308 26.79 10.72 -6.10
N ALA A 309 27.67 11.59 -5.60
CA ALA A 309 28.80 12.09 -6.38
C ALA A 309 29.76 10.96 -6.75
N GLY A 310 30.02 10.79 -8.05
CA GLY A 310 30.81 9.67 -8.58
C GLY A 310 30.02 8.38 -8.78
N TRP A 311 28.71 8.39 -8.51
CA TRP A 311 27.81 7.33 -8.93
C TRP A 311 27.30 7.58 -10.33
N GLU A 312 27.61 6.66 -11.23
CA GLU A 312 27.07 6.64 -12.58
C GLU A 312 26.55 5.25 -12.86
N LEU A 313 25.39 5.19 -13.52
CA LEU A 313 24.85 3.93 -14.01
C LEU A 313 24.65 4.08 -15.51
N THR A 314 25.40 3.30 -16.27
CA THR A 314 25.25 3.24 -17.72
C THR A 314 24.73 1.88 -18.09
N THR A 315 23.65 1.87 -18.86
CA THR A 315 23.07 0.64 -19.38
C THR A 315 23.14 0.71 -20.91
N GLY A 316 23.67 -0.35 -21.50
CA GLY A 316 23.87 -0.44 -22.94
C GLY A 316 23.82 -1.89 -23.39
N PRO A 317 23.96 -2.16 -24.69
CA PRO A 317 23.80 -3.51 -25.25
C PRO A 317 24.82 -4.54 -24.75
N GLU A 318 25.96 -4.08 -24.20
CA GLU A 318 27.00 -4.95 -23.63
C GLU A 318 26.76 -5.29 -22.15
N GLY A 319 25.84 -4.59 -21.47
CA GLY A 319 25.59 -4.81 -20.04
C GLY A 319 25.20 -3.56 -19.26
N ILE A 320 25.28 -3.68 -17.93
CA ILE A 320 25.06 -2.60 -16.98
C ILE A 320 26.39 -2.29 -16.28
N THR A 321 26.83 -1.04 -16.38
CA THR A 321 28.00 -0.54 -15.69
C THR A 321 27.56 0.28 -14.49
N VAL A 322 27.97 -0.14 -13.31
CA VAL A 322 27.82 0.59 -12.05
C VAL A 322 29.18 1.20 -11.72
N VAL A 323 29.27 2.52 -11.75
CA VAL A 323 30.43 3.24 -11.21
C VAL A 323 30.07 3.65 -9.80
N SER A 324 30.87 3.21 -8.83
CA SER A 324 30.74 3.62 -7.44
C SER A 324 32.05 4.22 -6.94
N PRO A 325 32.00 5.21 -6.02
CA PRO A 325 33.21 5.78 -5.43
C PRO A 325 34.04 4.78 -4.60
N SER A 326 33.40 3.78 -3.99
CA SER A 326 34.05 2.82 -3.09
C SER A 326 34.57 1.58 -3.80
N ASP A 327 33.78 1.02 -4.72
CA ASP A 327 34.05 -0.27 -5.36
C ASP A 327 34.59 -0.09 -6.80
N GLY A 328 34.66 1.16 -7.30
CA GLY A 328 35.12 1.50 -8.64
C GLY A 328 34.08 1.20 -9.72
N GLU A 329 34.56 1.01 -10.94
CA GLU A 329 33.75 0.59 -12.08
C GLU A 329 33.53 -0.92 -12.07
N GLN A 330 32.27 -1.34 -12.00
CA GLN A 330 31.83 -2.72 -12.09
C GLN A 330 30.94 -2.88 -13.32
N VAL A 331 31.29 -3.83 -14.19
CA VAL A 331 30.55 -4.13 -15.40
C VAL A 331 29.89 -5.47 -15.24
N TYR A 332 28.58 -5.51 -15.45
CA TYR A 332 27.75 -6.70 -15.42
C TYR A 332 27.25 -6.97 -16.82
N GLU A 333 27.61 -8.11 -17.41
CA GLU A 333 27.13 -8.49 -18.74
C GLU A 333 25.61 -8.78 -18.69
N VAL A 334 24.99 -8.91 -19.86
CA VAL A 334 23.55 -9.24 -19.93
C VAL A 334 23.24 -10.56 -19.22
N ASP A 335 24.15 -11.53 -19.33
CA ASP A 335 24.04 -12.85 -18.69
C ASP A 335 24.22 -12.80 -17.15
N ASP A 336 24.82 -11.72 -16.64
CA ASP A 336 24.98 -11.46 -15.20
C ASP A 336 23.73 -10.82 -14.57
N CYS A 337 22.78 -10.35 -15.39
CA CYS A 337 21.57 -9.68 -14.95
C CYS A 337 20.41 -10.66 -14.77
N VAL A 338 20.02 -10.94 -13.53
CA VAL A 338 18.92 -11.86 -13.20
C VAL A 338 17.63 -11.10 -12.94
N GLN A 339 16.61 -11.29 -13.79
CA GLN A 339 15.33 -10.59 -13.66
C GLN A 339 14.40 -11.19 -12.60
N PHE A 340 13.72 -10.29 -11.87
CA PHE A 340 12.62 -10.57 -10.95
C PHE A 340 11.38 -9.76 -11.36
N GLY A 341 10.36 -10.47 -11.85
CA GLY A 341 9.11 -9.84 -12.33
C GLY A 341 9.36 -8.86 -13.47
N THR A 342 8.58 -7.79 -13.55
CA THR A 342 8.78 -6.68 -14.50
C THR A 342 9.37 -5.43 -13.83
N LEU A 343 9.77 -5.52 -12.56
CA LEU A 343 10.18 -4.34 -11.77
C LEU A 343 11.64 -4.36 -11.36
N ALA A 344 12.29 -5.52 -11.28
CA ALA A 344 13.61 -5.62 -10.66
C ALA A 344 14.57 -6.54 -11.44
N ILE A 345 15.87 -6.23 -11.32
CA ILE A 345 16.98 -7.10 -11.74
C ILE A 345 18.04 -7.14 -10.64
N ALA A 346 18.65 -8.30 -10.44
CA ALA A 346 19.88 -8.42 -9.66
C ALA A 346 21.08 -8.42 -10.61
N LEU A 347 22.10 -7.63 -10.27
CA LEU A 347 23.38 -7.61 -10.95
C LEU A 347 24.31 -8.57 -10.21
N CYS A 348 24.69 -9.67 -10.88
CA CYS A 348 25.43 -10.76 -10.25
C CYS A 348 26.89 -10.77 -10.69
N GLU A 349 27.80 -11.02 -9.75
CA GLU A 349 29.20 -11.33 -10.07
C GLU A 349 29.44 -12.81 -9.77
N ASN A 350 29.90 -13.59 -10.76
CA ASN A 350 30.07 -15.04 -10.64
C ASN A 350 28.79 -15.77 -10.15
N GLY A 351 27.61 -15.27 -10.54
CA GLY A 351 26.31 -15.82 -10.13
C GLY A 351 25.85 -15.43 -8.73
N LEU A 352 26.59 -14.58 -8.01
CA LEU A 352 26.20 -14.04 -6.70
C LEU A 352 25.71 -12.60 -6.83
N PRO A 353 24.53 -12.27 -6.30
CA PRO A 353 23.94 -10.94 -6.43
C PRO A 353 24.77 -9.90 -5.65
N GLN A 354 25.24 -8.86 -6.34
CA GLN A 354 25.98 -7.74 -5.75
C GLN A 354 25.08 -6.52 -5.55
N TRP A 355 24.21 -6.26 -6.53
CA TRP A 355 23.28 -5.14 -6.54
C TRP A 355 21.89 -5.55 -6.97
N THR A 356 20.89 -4.79 -6.54
CA THR A 356 19.50 -4.93 -6.96
C THR A 356 19.04 -3.61 -7.54
N LEU A 357 18.64 -3.61 -8.81
CA LEU A 357 18.04 -2.46 -9.46
C LEU A 357 16.52 -2.64 -9.51
N VAL A 358 15.76 -1.61 -9.15
CA VAL A 358 14.29 -1.60 -9.10
C VAL A 358 13.73 -0.37 -9.78
N LEU A 359 12.66 -0.53 -10.58
CA LEU A 359 11.87 0.57 -11.16
C LEU A 359 10.89 1.13 -10.13
N LEU A 360 10.93 2.44 -9.87
CA LEU A 360 10.00 3.09 -8.95
C LEU A 360 8.67 3.42 -9.61
N ASP A 361 7.69 3.81 -8.81
CA ASP A 361 6.28 4.04 -9.21
C ASP A 361 6.11 5.15 -10.27
N ASP A 362 7.06 6.07 -10.34
CA ASP A 362 7.15 7.14 -11.32
C ASP A 362 7.71 6.71 -12.69
N CYS A 363 8.20 5.48 -12.84
CA CYS A 363 8.67 4.95 -14.12
C CYS A 363 7.52 4.76 -15.11
N VAL A 364 7.62 5.42 -16.26
CA VAL A 364 6.69 5.25 -17.40
C VAL A 364 7.37 4.41 -18.48
N VAL A 365 6.89 3.18 -18.70
CA VAL A 365 7.39 2.31 -19.77
C VAL A 365 6.55 2.52 -21.02
N GLY A 366 7.18 3.00 -22.10
CA GLY A 366 6.50 3.27 -23.37
C GLY A 366 5.99 1.98 -24.05
N ASP A 367 4.76 2.02 -24.57
CA ASP A 367 4.10 0.87 -25.22
C ASP A 367 4.77 0.41 -26.54
N VAL A 368 5.68 1.20 -27.11
CA VAL A 368 6.29 0.96 -28.44
C VAL A 368 7.78 0.65 -28.34
N THR A 369 8.50 1.30 -27.42
CA THR A 369 9.96 1.18 -27.30
C THR A 369 10.37 0.15 -26.25
N ASP A 370 9.48 -0.22 -25.32
CA ASP A 370 9.84 -0.92 -24.09
C ASP A 370 11.04 -0.24 -23.42
N VAL A 371 11.07 1.10 -23.38
CA VAL A 371 12.07 1.93 -22.68
C VAL A 371 11.37 2.83 -21.66
N VAL A 372 11.98 3.00 -20.49
CA VAL A 372 11.51 3.97 -19.48
C VAL A 372 11.68 5.38 -20.07
N GLU A 373 10.58 6.05 -20.40
CA GLU A 373 10.59 7.39 -21.00
C GLU A 373 10.93 8.46 -19.96
N SER A 374 10.51 8.25 -18.72
CA SER A 374 10.75 9.09 -17.54
C SER A 374 10.60 8.28 -16.26
N GLY A 375 11.20 8.74 -15.16
CA GLY A 375 11.07 8.16 -13.82
C GLY A 375 12.40 7.83 -13.15
N THR A 376 12.31 7.21 -11.98
CA THR A 376 13.44 6.96 -11.09
C THR A 376 13.68 5.47 -10.93
N ILE A 377 14.94 5.07 -10.89
CA ILE A 377 15.35 3.70 -10.53
C ILE A 377 16.11 3.72 -9.22
N ALA A 378 15.94 2.68 -8.42
CA ALA A 378 16.68 2.47 -7.17
C ALA A 378 17.69 1.32 -7.34
N LEU A 379 18.95 1.54 -6.94
CA LEU A 379 20.01 0.55 -6.88
C LEU A 379 20.39 0.31 -5.43
N CYS A 380 20.28 -0.93 -4.95
CA CYS A 380 20.59 -1.28 -3.56
C CYS A 380 21.67 -2.36 -3.47
N LYS A 381 22.63 -2.18 -2.56
CA LYS A 381 23.69 -3.17 -2.31
C LYS A 381 23.10 -4.41 -1.65
N VAL A 382 23.48 -5.57 -2.16
CA VAL A 382 23.06 -6.87 -1.62
C VAL A 382 23.97 -7.24 -0.45
N THR A 383 23.46 -7.06 0.76
CA THR A 383 24.16 -7.40 2.00
C THR A 383 23.15 -7.70 3.12
N MET A 384 23.58 -8.53 4.08
CA MET A 384 22.85 -8.77 5.33
C MET A 384 22.90 -7.56 6.27
N GLU A 385 23.87 -6.67 6.10
CA GLU A 385 23.97 -5.40 6.84
C GLU A 385 22.88 -4.42 6.40
N LYS A 386 22.61 -3.39 7.20
CA LYS A 386 21.66 -2.34 6.83
C LYS A 386 22.21 -1.57 5.62
N SER A 387 21.46 -1.51 4.52
CA SER A 387 21.85 -0.81 3.29
C SER A 387 20.70 0.09 2.82
N ALA A 388 21.04 1.27 2.28
CA ALA A 388 20.09 2.19 1.69
C ALA A 388 20.19 2.13 0.16
N PRO A 389 19.05 2.22 -0.56
CA PRO A 389 19.05 2.35 -2.01
C PRO A 389 19.62 3.70 -2.46
N ILE A 390 20.23 3.70 -3.64
CA ILE A 390 20.74 4.87 -4.37
C ILE A 390 19.82 5.09 -5.55
N TYR A 391 19.39 6.32 -5.76
CA TYR A 391 18.33 6.63 -6.72
C TYR A 391 18.93 7.32 -7.92
N PHE A 392 18.50 6.93 -9.11
CA PHE A 392 19.00 7.47 -10.36
C PHE A 392 17.85 7.96 -11.23
N THR A 393 18.10 9.07 -11.90
CA THR A 393 17.24 9.61 -12.96
C THR A 393 17.96 9.54 -14.29
N ARG A 394 17.17 9.50 -15.36
CA ARG A 394 17.69 9.33 -16.71
C ARG A 394 18.37 10.62 -17.18
N THR A 395 19.59 10.50 -17.68
CA THR A 395 20.36 11.62 -18.25
C THR A 395 20.43 11.61 -19.77
N ALA A 396 20.36 10.43 -20.37
CA ALA A 396 20.40 10.28 -21.83
C ALA A 396 19.46 9.16 -22.29
N MET A 397 18.66 9.47 -23.33
CA MET A 397 17.98 8.45 -24.12
C MET A 397 19.01 7.68 -24.97
N PRO A 398 18.81 6.39 -25.24
CA PRO A 398 19.69 5.66 -26.15
C PRO A 398 19.73 6.35 -27.53
N ASP A 399 20.94 6.54 -28.07
CA ASP A 399 21.13 7.11 -29.40
C ASP A 399 20.41 6.26 -30.46
N GLY A 400 19.29 6.76 -31.00
CA GLY A 400 18.64 6.20 -32.19
C GLY A 400 17.17 5.80 -32.11
N ALA A 401 16.37 6.24 -31.13
CA ALA A 401 14.92 6.04 -31.16
C ALA A 401 14.20 7.30 -31.68
N ASP A 402 13.87 7.31 -32.97
CA ASP A 402 12.94 8.27 -33.58
C ASP A 402 11.56 8.14 -32.91
N MET A 403 11.20 9.07 -32.01
CA MET A 403 9.90 9.09 -31.32
C MET A 403 8.85 9.87 -32.12
N GLU A 404 7.88 9.17 -32.70
CA GLU A 404 6.54 9.72 -32.93
C GLU A 404 5.74 9.68 -31.62
N SER A 405 5.66 10.84 -30.96
CA SER A 405 4.60 11.35 -30.08
C SER A 405 3.84 10.35 -29.17
N ALA A 406 4.28 10.25 -27.92
CA ALA A 406 3.40 10.12 -26.75
C ALA A 406 3.54 11.42 -25.92
N GLU A 407 2.43 11.99 -25.46
CA GLU A 407 2.46 13.23 -24.66
C GLU A 407 2.95 12.89 -23.24
N THR A 408 4.21 13.19 -22.93
CA THR A 408 4.74 13.20 -21.55
C THR A 408 3.82 14.04 -20.65
N PRO A 409 3.49 13.58 -19.43
CA PRO A 409 2.75 14.39 -18.47
C PRO A 409 3.42 15.75 -18.30
N SER A 410 2.61 16.80 -18.33
CA SER A 410 3.09 18.15 -18.10
C SER A 410 3.58 18.31 -16.65
N LYS A 411 4.47 19.28 -16.41
CA LYS A 411 4.93 19.59 -15.04
C LYS A 411 3.78 19.89 -14.08
N GLU A 412 2.70 20.45 -14.62
CA GLU A 412 1.48 20.75 -13.89
C GLU A 412 0.77 19.47 -13.42
N GLU A 413 0.62 18.46 -14.29
CA GLU A 413 0.01 17.17 -13.95
C GLU A 413 0.82 16.43 -12.87
N ASN A 414 2.14 16.43 -12.97
CA ASN A 414 3.02 15.87 -11.93
C ASN A 414 2.86 16.62 -10.59
N GLY A 415 2.73 17.95 -10.63
CA GLY A 415 2.48 18.78 -9.44
C GLY A 415 1.12 18.52 -8.79
N GLU A 416 0.08 18.24 -9.57
CA GLU A 416 -1.24 17.83 -9.07
C GLU A 416 -1.18 16.48 -8.35
N ALA A 417 -0.50 15.49 -8.94
CA ALA A 417 -0.33 14.17 -8.33
C ALA A 417 0.41 14.25 -6.98
N LEU A 418 1.51 15.02 -6.92
CA LEU A 418 2.26 15.25 -5.69
C LEU A 418 1.39 15.85 -4.59
N ARG A 419 0.65 16.92 -4.92
CA ARG A 419 -0.28 17.60 -4.00
C ARG A 419 -1.29 16.63 -3.42
N ASP A 420 -1.91 15.83 -4.27
CA ASP A 420 -3.01 14.96 -3.87
C ASP A 420 -2.51 13.81 -2.98
N ARG A 421 -1.33 13.26 -3.27
CA ARG A 421 -0.64 12.27 -2.42
C ARG A 421 -0.32 12.81 -1.02
N MET A 422 0.25 14.02 -0.93
CA MET A 422 0.56 14.64 0.37
C MET A 422 -0.72 14.93 1.18
N LYS A 423 -1.77 15.42 0.53
CA LYS A 423 -3.08 15.65 1.17
C LYS A 423 -3.72 14.36 1.67
N GLN A 424 -3.61 13.28 0.91
CA GLN A 424 -4.10 11.97 1.34
C GLN A 424 -3.35 11.48 2.59
N THR A 425 -2.02 11.57 2.58
CA THR A 425 -1.16 11.18 3.71
C THR A 425 -1.59 11.88 5.01
N LEU A 426 -1.77 13.20 4.97
CA LEU A 426 -2.19 13.98 6.15
C LEU A 426 -3.65 13.76 6.55
N ARG A 427 -4.51 13.27 5.65
CA ARG A 427 -5.88 12.87 6.02
C ARG A 427 -5.91 11.55 6.78
N GLU A 428 -5.03 10.63 6.42
CA GLU A 428 -4.96 9.28 7.00
C GLU A 428 -4.21 9.30 8.33
N ASP A 429 -3.11 10.05 8.43
CA ASP A 429 -2.31 10.22 9.64
C ASP A 429 -1.94 11.71 9.86
N PRO A 430 -2.86 12.53 10.40
CA PRO A 430 -2.63 13.96 10.59
C PRO A 430 -1.42 14.29 11.45
N ALA A 431 -1.13 13.47 12.46
CA ALA A 431 0.02 13.65 13.35
C ALA A 431 1.33 13.06 12.80
N LEU A 432 1.27 12.40 11.63
CA LEU A 432 2.37 11.65 11.03
C LEU A 432 2.97 10.64 12.02
N SER A 433 2.16 10.10 12.92
CA SER A 433 2.57 9.24 14.03
C SER A 433 3.15 7.90 13.58
N GLN A 434 2.68 7.38 12.44
CA GLN A 434 3.08 6.12 11.82
C GLN A 434 3.92 6.35 10.56
N TYR A 435 4.04 7.60 10.11
CA TYR A 435 4.81 7.96 8.93
C TYR A 435 6.31 7.93 9.22
N GLU A 436 7.02 7.02 8.55
CA GLU A 436 8.48 6.95 8.57
C GLU A 436 9.05 7.82 7.45
N SER A 437 10.03 8.66 7.78
CA SER A 437 10.69 9.52 6.80
C SER A 437 11.46 8.67 5.77
N ASP A 438 11.30 9.01 4.51
CA ASP A 438 12.08 8.47 3.40
C ASP A 438 12.93 9.60 2.78
N ALA A 439 14.17 9.29 2.40
CA ALA A 439 15.11 10.26 1.88
C ALA A 439 14.69 10.83 0.51
N TYR A 440 13.83 10.09 -0.21
CA TYR A 440 13.41 10.36 -1.58
C TYR A 440 11.89 10.57 -1.71
N GLY A 441 11.13 10.15 -0.69
CA GLY A 441 9.71 10.43 -0.53
C GLY A 441 9.43 11.63 0.38
N GLY A 442 8.59 11.40 1.39
CA GLY A 442 8.23 12.42 2.38
C GLY A 442 9.14 12.36 3.61
N ILE A 443 9.49 13.54 4.12
CA ILE A 443 10.24 13.73 5.35
C ILE A 443 9.28 14.28 6.40
N ARG A 444 9.17 13.56 7.52
CA ARG A 444 8.44 14.01 8.68
C ARG A 444 9.33 14.89 9.55
N VAL A 445 8.84 16.08 9.90
CA VAL A 445 9.49 17.00 10.82
C VAL A 445 8.57 17.27 12.01
N VAL A 446 8.98 16.86 13.20
CA VAL A 446 8.25 17.12 14.45
C VAL A 446 8.82 18.36 15.12
N THR A 447 8.04 19.44 15.16
CA THR A 447 8.45 20.70 15.79
C THR A 447 7.23 21.56 16.15
N ASP A 448 7.34 22.33 17.23
CA ASP A 448 6.34 23.33 17.64
C ASP A 448 6.61 24.70 16.98
N GLU A 449 7.71 24.83 16.22
CA GLU A 449 8.09 26.05 15.52
C GLU A 449 7.24 26.29 14.27
N GLU A 450 6.80 27.54 14.06
CA GLU A 450 5.96 27.91 12.90
C GLU A 450 6.76 28.56 11.76
N ASN A 451 8.07 28.76 11.95
CA ASN A 451 8.93 29.37 10.94
C ASN A 451 9.24 28.36 9.81
N ILE A 452 8.68 28.58 8.62
CA ILE A 452 8.88 27.72 7.44
C ILE A 452 10.36 27.45 7.14
N PHE A 453 11.23 28.46 7.23
CA PHE A 453 12.65 28.28 6.95
C PHE A 453 13.34 27.43 8.02
N TRP A 454 12.87 27.48 9.26
CA TRP A 454 13.35 26.60 10.32
C TRP A 454 12.86 25.16 10.12
N ILE A 455 11.59 24.98 9.73
CA ILE A 455 11.01 23.68 9.39
C ILE A 455 11.79 23.02 8.24
N VAL A 456 12.13 23.80 7.20
CA VAL A 456 12.97 23.35 6.09
C VAL A 456 14.36 22.94 6.54
N ARG A 457 15.00 23.74 7.41
CA ARG A 457 16.30 23.39 8.01
C ARG A 457 16.23 22.06 8.77
N CYS A 458 15.20 21.86 9.60
CA CYS A 458 14.99 20.60 10.31
C CYS A 458 14.73 19.44 9.35
N GLY A 459 13.91 19.63 8.31
CA GLY A 459 13.65 18.61 7.31
C GLY A 459 14.87 18.22 6.48
N LEU A 460 15.73 19.18 6.17
CA LEU A 460 17.03 18.89 5.55
C LEU A 460 17.93 18.09 6.48
N GLU A 461 18.00 18.43 7.77
CA GLU A 461 18.77 17.63 8.74
C GLU A 461 18.24 16.19 8.85
N GLU A 462 16.92 16.00 8.95
CA GLU A 462 16.28 14.67 8.97
C GLU A 462 16.54 13.89 7.67
N ARG A 463 16.50 14.56 6.51
CA ARG A 463 16.90 13.96 5.22
C ARG A 463 18.32 13.43 5.28
N TYR A 464 19.25 14.19 5.85
CA TYR A 464 20.65 13.77 5.89
C TYR A 464 20.96 12.74 6.96
N LYS A 465 20.15 12.59 8.00
CA LYS A 465 20.22 11.42 8.88
C LYS A 465 19.96 10.11 8.13
N LEU A 466 19.11 10.14 7.11
CA LEU A 466 18.84 8.96 6.27
C LEU A 466 19.99 8.66 5.30
N LEU A 467 20.81 9.66 4.97
CA LEU A 467 21.90 9.56 3.99
C LEU A 467 23.31 9.48 4.63
N ALA A 468 23.45 9.86 5.90
CA ALA A 468 24.69 9.82 6.69
C ALA A 468 24.87 8.43 7.33
N VAL A 469 25.29 7.47 6.53
CA VAL A 469 25.50 6.07 6.92
C VAL A 469 26.90 5.58 6.51
N ASN A 470 27.32 4.41 6.99
CA ASN A 470 28.61 3.77 6.66
C ASN A 470 29.85 4.59 7.06
N GLY A 471 29.78 5.31 8.18
CA GLY A 471 30.89 6.16 8.66
C GLY A 471 31.13 7.42 7.82
N VAL A 472 30.22 7.75 6.88
CA VAL A 472 30.26 8.99 6.09
C VAL A 472 29.33 10.02 6.72
N GLY A 473 29.91 11.04 7.34
CA GLY A 473 29.19 12.18 7.88
C GLY A 473 28.82 13.20 6.79
N VAL A 474 27.79 13.99 7.08
CA VAL A 474 27.29 15.07 6.22
C VAL A 474 27.41 16.39 6.96
N ASP A 475 28.29 17.28 6.47
CA ASP A 475 28.36 18.67 6.89
C ASP A 475 27.57 19.54 5.90
N CYS A 476 26.56 20.27 6.38
CA CYS A 476 25.67 21.03 5.52
C CYS A 476 25.52 22.47 6.02
N GLN A 477 25.79 23.42 5.13
CA GLN A 477 25.49 24.84 5.31
C GLN A 477 24.36 25.23 4.36
N ILE A 478 23.22 25.66 4.89
CA ILE A 478 22.18 26.27 4.04
C ILE A 478 22.66 27.69 3.71
N LEU A 479 22.72 28.01 2.42
CA LEU A 479 23.19 29.31 1.91
C LEU A 479 22.05 30.29 1.74
N HIS A 480 20.92 29.83 1.23
CA HIS A 480 19.78 30.68 0.92
C HIS A 480 18.48 29.87 0.88
N MET A 481 17.37 30.47 1.28
CA MET A 481 16.02 29.89 1.13
C MET A 481 15.04 30.93 0.59
N GLU A 482 14.14 30.50 -0.28
CA GLU A 482 13.12 31.31 -0.94
C GLU A 482 11.76 30.61 -0.89
N LEU A 483 10.73 31.29 -0.39
CA LEU A 483 9.33 30.84 -0.48
C LEU A 483 8.80 31.14 -1.89
N LEU A 484 8.53 30.09 -2.66
CA LEU A 484 8.05 30.20 -4.04
C LEU A 484 6.55 30.47 -4.13
N ALA A 485 5.76 29.76 -3.33
CA ALA A 485 4.29 29.82 -3.33
C ALA A 485 3.72 29.25 -2.02
N GLY A 486 2.49 29.65 -1.68
CA GLY A 486 1.71 29.09 -0.57
C GLY A 486 1.82 29.88 0.74
N ASP A 487 1.33 29.25 1.80
CA ASP A 487 1.18 29.84 3.13
C ASP A 487 1.77 28.96 4.24
N SER A 488 1.45 29.24 5.51
CA SER A 488 1.98 28.47 6.65
C SER A 488 1.46 27.04 6.78
N TYR A 489 0.50 26.63 5.94
CA TYR A 489 -0.11 25.29 5.95
C TYR A 489 0.27 24.45 4.74
N ASP A 490 0.39 25.03 3.55
CA ASP A 490 0.82 24.35 2.31
C ASP A 490 1.67 25.34 1.51
N CYS A 491 2.96 25.03 1.34
CA CYS A 491 3.90 25.91 0.63
C CYS A 491 4.98 25.18 -0.15
N ALA A 492 5.58 25.89 -1.09
CA ALA A 492 6.73 25.49 -1.88
C ALA A 492 7.94 26.37 -1.52
N VAL A 493 9.05 25.75 -1.14
CA VAL A 493 10.28 26.45 -0.75
C VAL A 493 11.46 25.92 -1.54
N ARG A 494 12.25 26.83 -2.10
CA ARG A 494 13.54 26.54 -2.71
C ARG A 494 14.66 26.79 -1.72
N VAL A 495 15.66 25.93 -1.74
CA VAL A 495 16.79 25.97 -0.83
C VAL A 495 18.08 25.79 -1.61
N LYS A 496 18.99 26.74 -1.45
CA LYS A 496 20.37 26.59 -1.90
C LYS A 496 21.23 26.20 -0.70
N GLU A 497 21.99 25.13 -0.83
CA GLU A 497 22.82 24.58 0.23
C GLU A 497 24.21 24.19 -0.29
N LYS A 498 25.20 24.30 0.59
CA LYS A 498 26.55 23.81 0.39
C LYS A 498 26.78 22.64 1.32
N VAL A 499 27.31 21.56 0.79
CA VAL A 499 27.45 20.32 1.54
C VAL A 499 28.81 19.73 1.33
N THR A 500 29.38 19.23 2.40
CA THR A 500 30.57 18.42 2.38
C THR A 500 30.28 17.05 2.97
N TYR A 501 30.75 16.01 2.30
CA TYR A 501 30.72 14.64 2.82
C TYR A 501 32.12 14.19 3.14
N GLY A 502 32.27 13.41 4.21
CA GLY A 502 33.57 12.89 4.61
C GLY A 502 33.46 11.82 5.68
N SER A 503 34.47 10.96 5.76
CA SER A 503 34.59 9.98 6.82
C SER A 503 35.03 10.63 8.13
N ASP A 504 34.36 10.31 9.25
CA ASP A 504 34.75 10.83 10.58
C ASP A 504 36.14 10.34 11.05
N SER A 505 36.68 9.30 10.42
CA SER A 505 37.96 8.65 10.75
C SER A 505 39.23 9.39 10.29
N GLY A 506 39.11 10.66 9.83
CA GLY A 506 40.25 11.58 9.72
C GLY A 506 41.26 11.28 8.60
N GLY A 507 40.88 10.49 7.59
CA GLY A 507 41.77 10.14 6.46
C GLY A 507 41.12 9.98 5.09
N GLY A 508 39.78 10.13 4.96
CA GLY A 508 39.07 10.02 3.68
C GLY A 508 39.03 11.31 2.86
N GLU A 509 38.92 11.18 1.53
CA GLU A 509 38.70 12.32 0.64
C GLU A 509 37.34 12.98 0.92
N THR A 510 37.32 14.30 1.08
CA THR A 510 36.10 15.08 1.27
C THR A 510 35.61 15.65 -0.04
N SER A 511 34.34 15.44 -0.39
CA SER A 511 33.71 16.05 -1.56
C SER A 511 32.75 17.16 -1.13
N THR A 512 32.87 18.34 -1.74
CA THR A 512 32.01 19.48 -1.46
C THR A 512 31.22 19.87 -2.71
N SER A 513 29.91 20.05 -2.58
CA SER A 513 29.02 20.49 -3.67
C SER A 513 28.06 21.58 -3.19
N GLU A 514 27.71 22.51 -4.08
CA GLU A 514 26.58 23.41 -3.91
C GLU A 514 25.42 22.89 -4.74
N MET A 515 24.23 22.80 -4.14
CA MET A 515 23.04 22.35 -4.84
C MET A 515 21.84 23.21 -4.50
N GLU A 516 20.83 23.11 -5.35
CA GLU A 516 19.55 23.77 -5.18
C GLU A 516 18.45 22.71 -5.16
N THR A 517 17.64 22.73 -4.11
CA THR A 517 16.60 21.74 -3.86
C THR A 517 15.28 22.44 -3.63
N THR A 518 14.18 21.91 -4.15
CA THR A 518 12.84 22.42 -3.89
C THR A 518 12.04 21.42 -3.06
N PHE A 519 11.31 21.92 -2.07
CA PHE A 519 10.39 21.15 -1.24
C PHE A 519 8.98 21.70 -1.34
N ARG A 520 7.99 20.81 -1.34
CA ARG A 520 6.62 21.13 -0.96
C ARG A 520 6.40 20.72 0.49
N ILE A 521 5.73 21.55 1.27
CA ILE A 521 5.61 21.39 2.73
C ILE A 521 4.15 21.51 3.10
N MET A 522 3.62 20.54 3.84
CA MET A 522 2.26 20.59 4.36
C MET A 522 2.24 20.39 5.89
N LYS A 523 1.45 21.20 6.60
CA LYS A 523 1.30 21.16 8.06
C LYS A 523 0.30 20.07 8.48
N GLY A 524 0.74 19.21 9.40
CA GLY A 524 -0.08 18.26 10.13
C GLY A 524 -0.34 18.68 11.59
N GLU A 525 -0.81 17.75 12.42
CA GLU A 525 -1.05 17.94 13.86
C GLU A 525 0.26 17.75 14.65
N GLY A 526 0.98 18.84 14.91
CA GLY A 526 2.25 18.83 15.66
C GLY A 526 3.45 18.32 14.87
N ALA A 527 3.30 18.19 13.55
CA ALA A 527 4.35 17.80 12.62
C ALA A 527 4.13 18.43 11.24
N TYR A 528 5.17 18.39 10.40
CA TYR A 528 5.16 18.83 9.01
C TYR A 528 5.59 17.68 8.10
N LEU A 529 4.93 17.55 6.96
CA LEU A 529 5.32 16.65 5.87
C LEU A 529 6.01 17.46 4.79
N LEU A 530 7.27 17.19 4.53
CA LEU A 530 8.04 17.81 3.44
C LEU A 530 8.22 16.76 2.34
N ALA A 531 7.91 17.10 1.10
CA ALA A 531 8.20 16.26 -0.05
C ALA A 531 9.22 16.96 -0.94
N TRP A 532 10.25 16.23 -1.36
CA TRP A 532 11.17 16.70 -2.38
C TRP A 532 10.46 16.83 -3.73
N VAL A 533 10.83 17.84 -4.51
CA VAL A 533 10.23 18.12 -5.83
C VAL A 533 11.28 17.98 -6.92
N GLY A 534 11.03 17.06 -7.85
CA GLY A 534 11.86 16.81 -9.02
C GLY A 534 11.79 17.91 -10.08
N PHE A 535 12.72 17.89 -11.03
CA PHE A 535 12.87 18.94 -12.06
C PHE A 535 11.69 19.03 -13.04
N ASP A 536 10.92 17.95 -13.16
CA ASP A 536 9.78 17.75 -14.05
C ASP A 536 8.42 17.96 -13.34
N THR A 537 8.44 18.43 -12.10
CA THR A 537 7.23 18.61 -11.28
C THR A 537 7.09 20.09 -10.93
N ASP A 538 5.90 20.66 -11.13
CA ASP A 538 5.61 22.03 -10.70
C ASP A 538 5.27 22.05 -9.19
N PRO A 539 6.14 22.64 -8.34
CA PRO A 539 5.92 22.66 -6.89
C PRO A 539 4.77 23.59 -6.47
N ALA A 540 4.39 24.55 -7.31
CA ALA A 540 3.45 25.63 -6.98
C ALA A 540 1.99 25.29 -7.32
N VAL A 541 1.73 24.08 -7.83
CA VAL A 541 0.38 23.69 -8.27
C VAL A 541 -0.64 23.78 -7.15
N GLY A 542 -1.65 24.62 -7.38
CA GLY A 542 -2.73 24.90 -6.43
C GLY A 542 -2.35 25.80 -5.26
N LEU A 543 -1.19 26.50 -5.34
CA LEU A 543 -0.72 27.46 -4.35
C LEU A 543 -0.78 28.88 -4.92
N ASP A 544 -1.15 29.83 -4.07
CA ASP A 544 -1.08 31.26 -4.43
C ASP A 544 0.35 31.77 -4.29
N ALA A 545 0.74 32.72 -5.15
CA ALA A 545 2.02 33.41 -5.01
C ALA A 545 2.08 34.14 -3.65
N PRO A 546 3.26 34.20 -3.01
CA PRO A 546 3.38 34.81 -1.70
C PRO A 546 3.07 36.30 -1.78
N ALA A 547 2.38 36.83 -0.78
CA ALA A 547 1.95 38.24 -0.76
C ALA A 547 3.12 39.24 -0.80
N MET A 548 4.31 38.81 -0.34
CA MET A 548 5.59 39.48 -0.56
C MET A 548 6.67 38.42 -0.76
N ALA A 549 7.72 38.76 -1.52
CA ALA A 549 8.90 37.91 -1.63
C ALA A 549 9.47 37.64 -0.23
N MET A 550 9.51 36.36 0.16
CA MET A 550 10.07 35.91 1.43
C MET A 550 11.30 35.08 1.11
N GLU A 551 12.46 35.66 1.40
CA GLU A 551 13.76 35.05 1.19
C GLU A 551 14.62 35.21 2.44
N ARG A 552 15.58 34.31 2.62
CA ARG A 552 16.52 34.34 3.74
C ARG A 552 17.91 33.96 3.28
N ASP A 553 18.86 34.89 3.38
CA ASP A 553 20.29 34.61 3.26
C ASP A 553 20.81 34.04 4.59
N THR A 554 21.42 32.87 4.53
CA THR A 554 21.90 32.11 5.69
C THR A 554 23.37 31.72 5.58
N ALA A 555 24.09 32.19 4.55
CA ALA A 555 25.44 31.73 4.23
C ALA A 555 26.48 31.90 5.36
N GLY A 556 26.24 32.81 6.31
CA GLY A 556 27.09 33.04 7.49
C GLY A 556 26.39 32.81 8.83
N ASN A 557 25.26 32.10 8.85
CA ASN A 557 24.51 31.83 10.08
C ASN A 557 24.69 30.38 10.53
N GLU A 558 25.32 30.22 11.70
CA GLU A 558 25.59 28.93 12.35
C GLU A 558 24.30 28.16 12.71
N ASP A 559 23.17 28.83 12.93
CA ASP A 559 21.89 28.15 13.21
C ASP A 559 21.38 27.32 12.00
N TYR A 560 21.89 27.63 10.81
CA TYR A 560 21.58 26.98 9.53
C TYR A 560 22.73 26.12 9.00
N HIS A 561 23.76 25.95 9.84
CA HIS A 561 24.76 24.91 9.71
C HIS A 561 24.33 23.69 10.53
N PHE A 562 24.59 22.50 10.03
CA PHE A 562 24.51 21.29 10.85
C PHE A 562 25.45 20.22 10.32
N PHE A 563 25.89 19.39 11.25
CA PHE A 563 26.67 18.19 10.96
C PHE A 563 25.89 16.96 11.40
N VAL A 564 25.70 16.01 10.49
CA VAL A 564 25.12 14.71 10.79
C VAL A 564 26.25 13.68 10.77
N PRO A 565 26.60 13.07 11.91
CA PRO A 565 27.65 12.05 11.96
C PRO A 565 27.22 10.83 11.15
N GLY A 566 28.17 10.21 10.46
CA GLY A 566 27.93 8.93 9.80
C GLY A 566 27.94 7.85 10.86
N GLU A 567 26.79 7.24 11.17
CA GLU A 567 26.77 6.15 12.14
C GLU A 567 27.62 4.97 11.62
N GLU A 568 28.74 4.68 12.29
CA GLU A 568 29.44 3.41 12.17
C GLU A 568 28.63 2.36 12.95
N ALA A 569 28.21 1.29 12.29
CA ALA A 569 27.60 0.16 12.99
C ALA A 569 28.68 -0.51 13.86
N TYR A 570 28.54 -0.39 15.18
CA TYR A 570 29.38 -1.09 16.18
C TYR A 570 29.13 -2.59 16.20
#